data_AF-A0A2G5UCI4-F1
#
_entry.id   AF-A0A2G5UCI4-F1
#
_cell.length_a   1.000
_cell.length_b   1.000
_cell.length_c   1.000
_cell.angle_alpha   90.00
_cell.angle_beta   90.00
_cell.angle_gamma   90.00
#
_symmetry.space_group_name_H-M   'P 1'
#
loop_
_entity.id
_entity.type
_entity.pdbx_description
1 polymer ?
#
loop_
_entity_poly.entity_id
_entity_poly.type
_entity_poly.pdbx_seq_one_letter_code
_entity_poly.pdbx_strand_id
1 'polypeptide(L)'
;MSPKPYISLFPLLILPLLIPNSYSSAEGSHGYLEIRLKSPFVLNATVTVTEDIYFPTNKRVYNVLLHPDRPEILTNIPVTFHRPGTVLVNSGPVDLFGLHYATIRSDRWNTEYMFIRPEKINLPFSGFQIWVKCDRNWHGPYCDKYCNDDHAKLINRRCTHHGTLGCPYGFRGPNCDIPIDWVQCPCGYRGLCISEFQSPLDTVDRLICQCPLHDEGDNCEKRAYDYADAIQIEMHGTKIRLKSPFVLNATVTVTEDIYFPTNKRVYNVLLHPDRPEILTNIPVTFHRPGTVLINSGPVDLFGLHYATIRSDRWNTKGMTIAPDEINLPFSGLHIWVRCDRHWTGPYCDKYCNYEHAERIGRICTRNGTLACPYDFRGPNCDIPLDWWKCPCEHHGQCVAEFQTPMDTVDRQICQCGGGYEGDLCEKIEYNYADAVVIEMHGTSEKFELLKKSLNGTTVRNELRYLSYPKRPGHPFDSFYEH
;
A
#
# COMPACT_ATOMS: atom_id res chain seq x y z
N MET A 1 85.68 -7.15 -67.37
CA MET A 1 84.89 -6.29 -66.47
C MET A 1 83.50 -6.17 -67.07
N SER A 2 82.53 -6.87 -66.49
CA SER A 2 81.15 -6.99 -67.00
C SER A 2 80.20 -6.45 -65.93
N PRO A 3 79.20 -5.62 -66.28
CA PRO A 3 78.29 -5.04 -65.30
C PRO A 3 77.25 -6.08 -64.86
N LYS A 4 77.02 -6.15 -63.54
CA LYS A 4 75.99 -6.98 -62.92
C LYS A 4 74.63 -6.29 -63.02
N PRO A 5 73.53 -6.98 -63.36
CA PRO A 5 72.20 -6.44 -63.16
C PRO A 5 71.78 -6.64 -61.70
N TYR A 6 71.32 -5.56 -61.06
CA TYR A 6 70.61 -5.60 -59.78
C TYR A 6 69.18 -6.05 -60.04
N ILE A 7 68.86 -7.28 -59.62
CA ILE A 7 67.48 -7.78 -59.53
C ILE A 7 66.95 -7.33 -58.16
N SER A 8 66.05 -6.35 -58.17
CA SER A 8 65.27 -5.93 -57.01
C SER A 8 64.21 -7.00 -56.73
N LEU A 9 64.50 -7.87 -55.76
CA LEU A 9 63.54 -8.79 -55.14
C LEU A 9 62.94 -8.11 -53.91
N PHE A 10 61.86 -7.35 -54.11
CA PHE A 10 60.90 -7.06 -53.03
C PHE A 10 59.80 -8.11 -53.11
N PRO A 11 59.71 -9.08 -52.16
CA PRO A 11 58.51 -9.86 -52.04
C PRO A 11 57.45 -8.97 -51.40
N LEU A 12 56.43 -8.65 -52.19
CA LEU A 12 55.13 -8.17 -51.72
C LEU A 12 54.51 -9.26 -50.83
N LEU A 13 54.94 -9.28 -49.57
CA LEU A 13 54.38 -10.10 -48.51
C LEU A 13 53.12 -9.38 -48.02
N ILE A 14 52.06 -9.43 -48.84
CA ILE A 14 50.71 -9.13 -48.40
C ILE A 14 50.33 -10.27 -47.47
N LEU A 15 50.65 -10.11 -46.20
CA LEU A 15 50.13 -10.92 -45.12
C LEU A 15 48.62 -10.58 -45.04
N PRO A 16 47.69 -11.47 -45.42
CA PRO A 16 46.31 -11.24 -45.06
C PRO A 16 46.28 -11.34 -43.54
N LEU A 17 46.07 -10.20 -42.88
CA LEU A 17 45.61 -10.14 -41.50
C LEU A 17 44.24 -10.83 -41.47
N LEU A 18 44.27 -12.17 -41.48
CA LEU A 18 43.22 -13.01 -40.97
C LEU A 18 43.18 -12.71 -39.48
N ILE A 19 42.51 -11.62 -39.11
CA ILE A 19 41.92 -11.50 -37.79
C ILE A 19 41.06 -12.75 -37.67
N PRO A 20 41.38 -13.69 -36.77
CA PRO A 20 40.45 -14.76 -36.49
C PRO A 20 39.19 -14.06 -35.98
N ASN A 21 38.15 -14.00 -36.82
CA ASN A 21 36.78 -13.97 -36.34
C ASN A 21 36.57 -15.30 -35.64
N SER A 22 37.20 -15.46 -34.47
CA SER A 22 36.82 -16.43 -33.47
C SER A 22 35.43 -16.00 -33.00
N TYR A 23 34.43 -16.33 -33.82
CA TYR A 23 33.11 -16.74 -33.36
C TYR A 23 33.33 -17.99 -32.50
N SER A 24 33.94 -17.81 -31.34
CA SER A 24 33.78 -18.73 -30.24
C SER A 24 32.33 -18.57 -29.82
N SER A 25 31.46 -19.41 -30.36
CA SER A 25 30.18 -19.71 -29.75
C SER A 25 30.46 -20.37 -28.40
N ALA A 26 30.83 -19.55 -27.41
CA ALA A 26 30.53 -19.91 -26.04
C ALA A 26 29.01 -19.84 -25.96
N GLU A 27 28.36 -21.00 -26.05
CA GLU A 27 26.93 -21.17 -25.89
C GLU A 27 26.52 -20.71 -24.49
N GLY A 28 26.24 -19.43 -24.36
CA GLY A 28 25.75 -18.82 -23.13
C GLY A 28 25.36 -17.39 -23.45
N SER A 29 24.11 -17.02 -23.23
CA SER A 29 23.72 -15.62 -23.31
C SER A 29 24.48 -14.84 -22.23
N HIS A 30 25.06 -13.71 -22.64
CA HIS A 30 25.94 -12.87 -21.83
C HIS A 30 25.13 -11.81 -21.06
N GLY A 31 23.94 -12.20 -20.61
CA GLY A 31 23.07 -11.39 -19.77
C GLY A 31 23.29 -11.68 -18.29
N TYR A 32 23.18 -10.66 -17.46
CA TYR A 32 23.14 -10.82 -16.02
C TYR A 32 22.07 -9.95 -15.36
N LEU A 33 21.61 -10.44 -14.23
CA LEU A 33 20.64 -9.80 -13.36
C LEU A 33 21.34 -9.30 -12.09
N GLU A 34 20.96 -8.10 -11.67
CA GLU A 34 21.35 -7.52 -10.39
C GLU A 34 20.08 -7.17 -9.61
N ILE A 35 19.97 -7.71 -8.39
CA ILE A 35 18.83 -7.51 -7.49
C ILE A 35 19.33 -6.77 -6.26
N ARG A 36 18.71 -5.64 -5.95
CA ARG A 36 19.00 -4.84 -4.75
C ARG A 36 17.83 -4.92 -3.79
N LEU A 37 18.11 -5.30 -2.55
CA LEU A 37 17.14 -5.43 -1.48
C LEU A 37 17.52 -4.52 -0.32
N LYS A 38 16.55 -3.87 0.31
CA LYS A 38 16.74 -3.11 1.55
C LYS A 38 15.62 -3.46 2.52
N SER A 39 15.98 -3.63 3.79
CA SER A 39 15.03 -3.80 4.90
C SER A 39 15.44 -2.89 6.06
N PRO A 40 14.49 -2.38 6.87
CA PRO A 40 14.81 -1.72 8.13
C PRO A 40 15.05 -2.71 9.27
N PHE A 41 14.99 -4.03 9.01
CA PHE A 41 15.16 -5.10 9.99
C PHE A 41 16.30 -6.03 9.59
N VAL A 42 16.82 -6.77 10.57
CA VAL A 42 17.65 -7.94 10.27
C VAL A 42 16.71 -9.03 9.77
N LEU A 43 16.84 -9.42 8.51
CA LEU A 43 15.86 -10.26 7.83
C LEU A 43 16.56 -11.23 6.89
N ASN A 44 16.32 -12.53 7.09
CA ASN A 44 16.67 -13.52 6.08
C ASN A 44 15.69 -13.40 4.91
N ALA A 45 16.20 -13.28 3.69
CA ALA A 45 15.41 -13.29 2.47
C ALA A 45 15.94 -14.38 1.54
N THR A 46 15.04 -15.06 0.84
CA THR A 46 15.35 -16.04 -0.20
C THR A 46 14.95 -15.46 -1.53
N VAL A 47 15.91 -15.27 -2.42
CA VAL A 47 15.69 -14.79 -3.78
C VAL A 47 15.75 -15.97 -4.73
N THR A 48 14.64 -16.24 -5.39
CA THR A 48 14.50 -17.26 -6.41
C THR A 48 14.44 -16.60 -7.78
N VAL A 49 15.32 -17.01 -8.69
CA VAL A 49 15.30 -16.57 -10.10
C VAL A 49 15.02 -17.77 -10.98
N THR A 50 14.08 -17.59 -11.91
CA THR A 50 13.65 -18.62 -12.85
C THR A 50 13.65 -18.05 -14.26
N GLU A 51 14.25 -18.77 -15.22
CA GLU A 51 14.42 -18.31 -16.61
C GLU A 51 13.15 -18.46 -17.49
N ASP A 52 12.16 -19.26 -17.07
CA ASP A 52 10.90 -19.48 -17.79
C ASP A 52 9.71 -19.58 -16.80
N ILE A 53 8.67 -18.78 -17.01
CA ILE A 53 7.44 -18.77 -16.19
C ILE A 53 6.60 -20.04 -16.37
N TYR A 54 6.56 -20.59 -17.59
CA TYR A 54 5.69 -21.72 -17.93
C TYR A 54 6.33 -23.05 -17.57
N PHE A 55 7.65 -23.16 -17.72
CA PHE A 55 8.41 -24.37 -17.46
C PHE A 55 9.64 -24.07 -16.60
N PRO A 56 9.47 -23.84 -15.28
CA PRO A 56 10.52 -23.42 -14.37
C PRO A 56 11.52 -24.56 -14.07
N THR A 57 12.28 -24.97 -15.08
CA THR A 57 13.25 -26.07 -15.02
C THR A 57 14.58 -25.62 -14.43
N ASN A 58 14.99 -24.39 -14.74
CA ASN A 58 16.21 -23.77 -14.22
C ASN A 58 15.86 -22.76 -13.12
N LYS A 59 15.81 -23.24 -11.88
CA LYS A 59 15.61 -22.41 -10.69
C LYS A 59 16.94 -22.18 -9.97
N ARG A 60 17.27 -20.92 -9.71
CA ARG A 60 18.43 -20.54 -8.88
C ARG A 60 17.92 -19.87 -7.61
N VAL A 61 18.52 -20.24 -6.47
CA VAL A 61 18.09 -19.78 -5.14
C VAL A 61 19.27 -19.17 -4.42
N TYR A 62 19.08 -17.96 -3.92
CA TYR A 62 20.08 -17.20 -3.18
C TYR A 62 19.51 -16.83 -1.81
N ASN A 63 20.25 -17.11 -0.75
CA ASN A 63 19.91 -16.68 0.59
C ASN A 63 20.65 -15.38 0.88
N VAL A 64 19.92 -14.36 1.34
CA VAL A 64 20.44 -13.02 1.63
C VAL A 64 20.06 -12.65 3.03
N LEU A 65 21.04 -12.30 3.85
CA LEU A 65 20.80 -11.69 5.15
C LEU A 65 20.77 -10.17 4.98
N LEU A 66 19.59 -9.57 5.10
CA LEU A 66 19.40 -8.13 5.05
C LEU A 66 19.72 -7.52 6.42
N HIS A 67 20.42 -6.39 6.41
CA HIS A 67 20.70 -5.59 7.60
C HIS A 67 19.95 -4.26 7.55
N PRO A 68 19.56 -3.68 8.70
CA PRO A 68 18.99 -2.35 8.77
C PRO A 68 19.88 -1.32 8.08
N ASP A 69 19.25 -0.40 7.33
CA ASP A 69 19.86 0.76 6.70
C ASP A 69 20.92 0.48 5.62
N ARG A 70 21.16 -0.80 5.30
CA ARG A 70 22.11 -1.23 4.27
C ARG A 70 21.38 -1.92 3.11
N PRO A 71 21.59 -1.47 1.85
CA PRO A 71 21.15 -2.23 0.70
C PRO A 71 22.06 -3.44 0.49
N GLU A 72 21.48 -4.64 0.41
CA GLU A 72 22.17 -5.84 -0.02
C GLU A 72 22.01 -5.99 -1.54
N ILE A 73 23.11 -6.34 -2.21
CA ILE A 73 23.19 -6.41 -3.66
C ILE A 73 23.57 -7.83 -4.06
N LEU A 74 22.63 -8.51 -4.72
CA LEU A 74 22.93 -9.71 -5.48
C LEU A 74 23.28 -9.27 -6.90
N THR A 75 24.49 -9.57 -7.35
CA THR A 75 24.98 -9.16 -8.68
C THR A 75 25.48 -10.37 -9.46
N ASN A 76 25.70 -10.18 -10.76
CA ASN A 76 26.21 -11.20 -11.68
C ASN A 76 25.40 -12.49 -11.64
N ILE A 77 24.08 -12.43 -11.45
CA ILE A 77 23.21 -13.60 -11.60
C ILE A 77 23.08 -13.86 -13.10
N PRO A 78 23.68 -14.92 -13.67
CA PRO A 78 23.63 -15.14 -15.12
C PRO A 78 22.20 -15.42 -15.54
N VAL A 79 21.72 -14.79 -16.61
CA VAL A 79 20.37 -14.99 -17.13
C VAL A 79 20.38 -15.07 -18.66
N THR A 80 19.61 -16.01 -19.18
CA THR A 80 19.46 -16.24 -20.61
C THR A 80 17.96 -16.22 -20.96
N PHE A 81 17.33 -15.04 -20.85
CA PHE A 81 15.88 -14.90 -21.04
C PHE A 81 15.50 -14.93 -22.53
N HIS A 82 15.53 -16.11 -23.15
CA HIS A 82 14.85 -16.34 -24.41
C HIS A 82 13.32 -16.31 -24.26
N ARG A 83 12.85 -16.42 -23.02
CA ARG A 83 11.45 -16.38 -22.62
C ARG A 83 11.31 -15.50 -21.38
N PRO A 84 10.09 -15.04 -21.10
CA PRO A 84 9.85 -14.21 -19.92
C PRO A 84 10.18 -14.99 -18.64
N GLY A 85 11.06 -14.44 -17.80
CA GLY A 85 11.48 -15.03 -16.52
C GLY A 85 10.71 -14.52 -15.30
N THR A 86 11.03 -15.06 -14.12
CA THR A 86 10.48 -14.65 -12.81
C THR A 86 11.58 -14.40 -11.78
N VAL A 87 11.38 -13.37 -10.96
CA VAL A 87 12.12 -13.14 -9.72
C VAL A 87 11.12 -13.18 -8.57
N LEU A 88 11.36 -14.07 -7.61
CA LEU A 88 10.54 -14.24 -6.41
C LEU A 88 11.42 -14.04 -5.18
N VAL A 89 11.09 -13.06 -4.36
CA VAL A 89 11.76 -12.78 -3.09
C VAL A 89 10.82 -13.15 -1.96
N ASN A 90 11.21 -14.12 -1.14
CA ASN A 90 10.49 -14.49 0.07
C ASN A 90 11.28 -14.01 1.28
N SER A 91 10.65 -13.28 2.19
CA SER A 91 11.24 -12.97 3.49
C SER A 91 11.05 -14.13 4.47
N GLY A 92 11.92 -14.23 5.44
CA GLY A 92 11.67 -14.96 6.67
C GLY A 92 10.70 -14.21 7.59
N PRO A 93 10.40 -14.80 8.75
CA PRO A 93 9.54 -14.18 9.74
C PRO A 93 10.17 -12.92 10.32
N VAL A 94 9.32 -11.95 10.63
CA VAL A 94 9.66 -10.78 11.42
C VAL A 94 8.74 -10.78 12.64
N ASP A 95 9.22 -11.41 13.71
CA ASP A 95 8.48 -11.63 14.96
C ASP A 95 7.85 -10.36 15.51
N LEU A 96 8.53 -9.22 15.31
CA LEU A 96 8.12 -7.90 15.78
C LEU A 96 6.73 -7.44 15.26
N PHE A 97 6.27 -7.98 14.12
CA PHE A 97 5.00 -7.61 13.49
C PHE A 97 4.04 -8.78 13.31
N GLY A 98 4.40 -9.99 13.76
CA GLY A 98 3.58 -11.16 13.45
C GLY A 98 3.53 -11.54 11.98
N LEU A 99 4.44 -10.98 11.19
CA LEU A 99 4.60 -11.30 9.79
C LEU A 99 5.39 -12.61 9.72
N HIS A 100 4.77 -13.67 9.20
CA HIS A 100 5.45 -14.95 8.99
C HIS A 100 6.39 -14.87 7.79
N TYR A 101 5.96 -14.21 6.72
CA TYR A 101 6.77 -13.90 5.56
C TYR A 101 6.10 -12.82 4.70
N ALA A 102 6.89 -12.19 3.84
CA ALA A 102 6.41 -11.34 2.77
C ALA A 102 7.03 -11.80 1.46
N THR A 103 6.27 -11.65 0.39
CA THR A 103 6.61 -12.14 -0.92
C THR A 103 6.60 -10.99 -1.90
N ILE A 104 7.72 -10.74 -2.58
CA ILE A 104 7.78 -9.87 -3.74
C ILE A 104 7.92 -10.77 -4.95
N ARG A 105 6.90 -10.77 -5.80
CA ARG A 105 6.91 -11.50 -7.05
C ARG A 105 6.96 -10.53 -8.21
N SER A 106 7.79 -10.86 -9.17
CA SER A 106 7.81 -10.14 -10.41
C SER A 106 8.12 -11.05 -11.57
N ASP A 107 7.30 -10.92 -12.59
CA ASP A 107 7.22 -11.83 -13.71
C ASP A 107 7.41 -11.06 -15.02
N ARG A 108 7.79 -11.84 -16.03
CA ARG A 108 7.82 -11.52 -17.46
C ARG A 108 9.07 -10.80 -17.98
N TRP A 109 10.23 -11.07 -17.41
CA TRP A 109 11.48 -10.41 -17.80
C TRP A 109 12.08 -10.92 -19.11
N ASN A 110 12.59 -10.02 -19.95
CA ASN A 110 13.53 -10.36 -21.02
C ASN A 110 14.94 -9.86 -20.67
N THR A 111 15.92 -10.18 -21.52
CA THR A 111 17.35 -9.80 -21.40
C THR A 111 17.66 -8.40 -21.92
N GLU A 112 16.66 -7.69 -22.43
CA GLU A 112 16.82 -6.29 -22.80
C GLU A 112 17.09 -5.47 -21.53
N TYR A 113 17.90 -4.41 -21.67
CA TYR A 113 18.24 -3.57 -20.53
C TYR A 113 16.97 -3.04 -19.87
N MET A 114 16.77 -3.42 -18.61
CA MET A 114 15.56 -3.09 -17.87
C MET A 114 15.91 -2.68 -16.44
N PHE A 115 15.26 -1.62 -15.96
CA PHE A 115 15.34 -1.15 -14.59
C PHE A 115 13.95 -1.12 -13.98
N ILE A 116 13.80 -1.83 -12.85
CA ILE A 116 12.48 -2.11 -12.28
C ILE A 116 12.51 -1.76 -10.81
N ARG A 117 11.52 -0.97 -10.39
CA ARG A 117 11.33 -0.55 -9.00
C ARG A 117 9.82 -0.38 -8.76
N PRO A 118 9.28 -0.90 -7.65
CA PRO A 118 7.88 -0.67 -7.31
C PRO A 118 7.69 0.79 -6.85
N GLU A 119 6.56 1.40 -7.20
CA GLU A 119 6.22 2.76 -6.74
C GLU A 119 6.08 2.84 -5.22
N LYS A 120 5.56 1.76 -4.62
CA LYS A 120 5.37 1.61 -3.17
C LYS A 120 5.91 0.26 -2.74
N ILE A 121 6.59 0.23 -1.60
CA ILE A 121 7.06 -0.99 -0.97
C ILE A 121 6.58 -1.02 0.48
N ASN A 122 6.10 -2.17 0.90
CA ASN A 122 5.59 -2.38 2.25
C ASN A 122 6.62 -3.12 3.09
N LEU A 123 6.52 -2.95 4.41
CA LEU A 123 7.28 -3.74 5.37
C LEU A 123 7.07 -5.24 5.10
N PRO A 124 8.09 -6.09 5.32
CA PRO A 124 9.35 -5.79 5.99
C PRO A 124 10.44 -5.26 5.04
N PHE A 125 10.13 -4.95 3.79
CA PHE A 125 11.08 -4.37 2.84
C PHE A 125 10.94 -2.84 2.82
N SER A 126 12.07 -2.15 2.62
CA SER A 126 12.12 -0.69 2.43
C SER A 126 12.71 -0.29 1.08
N GLY A 127 13.22 -1.26 0.31
CA GLY A 127 13.64 -1.05 -1.07
C GLY A 127 13.78 -2.36 -1.84
N PHE A 128 13.40 -2.32 -3.11
CA PHE A 128 13.55 -3.41 -4.06
C PHE A 128 13.86 -2.84 -5.44
N GLN A 129 14.90 -3.35 -6.09
CA GLN A 129 15.24 -2.99 -7.46
C GLN A 129 15.76 -4.20 -8.20
N ILE A 130 15.40 -4.29 -9.48
CA ILE A 130 15.95 -5.28 -10.42
C ILE A 130 16.58 -4.52 -11.58
N TRP A 131 17.77 -4.96 -11.97
CA TRP A 131 18.48 -4.48 -13.14
C TRP A 131 18.83 -5.67 -14.03
N VAL A 132 18.37 -5.65 -15.27
CA VAL A 132 18.81 -6.59 -16.31
C VAL A 132 19.82 -5.88 -17.19
N LYS A 133 20.98 -6.50 -17.41
CA LYS A 133 22.08 -5.91 -18.18
C LYS A 133 22.76 -6.98 -19.03
N CYS A 134 23.35 -6.56 -20.14
CA CYS A 134 24.33 -7.37 -20.85
C CYS A 134 25.74 -7.15 -20.29
N ASP A 135 26.59 -8.17 -20.40
CA ASP A 135 28.02 -8.06 -20.16
C ASP A 135 28.64 -6.99 -21.07
N ARG A 136 29.84 -6.53 -20.69
CA ARG A 136 30.59 -5.56 -21.50
C ARG A 136 30.76 -6.08 -22.92
N ASN A 137 30.50 -5.22 -23.91
CA ASN A 137 30.56 -5.51 -25.35
C ASN A 137 29.49 -6.48 -25.87
N TRP A 138 28.51 -6.88 -25.05
CA TRP A 138 27.37 -7.68 -25.49
C TRP A 138 26.13 -6.83 -25.56
N HIS A 139 25.36 -7.03 -26.63
CA HIS A 139 24.22 -6.21 -27.02
C HIS A 139 23.15 -7.12 -27.65
N GLY A 140 22.07 -6.50 -28.13
CA GLY A 140 20.90 -7.19 -28.65
C GLY A 140 19.88 -7.53 -27.55
N PRO A 141 18.63 -7.86 -27.94
CA PRO A 141 17.56 -8.19 -27.00
C PRO A 141 17.87 -9.42 -26.14
N TYR A 142 18.82 -10.25 -26.56
CA TYR A 142 19.23 -11.47 -25.86
C TYR A 142 20.66 -11.46 -25.31
N CYS A 143 21.33 -10.31 -25.35
CA CYS A 143 22.76 -10.19 -25.02
C CYS A 143 23.62 -11.21 -25.79
N ASP A 144 23.27 -11.45 -27.06
CA ASP A 144 23.84 -12.49 -27.93
C ASP A 144 24.66 -11.89 -29.09
N LYS A 145 24.74 -10.56 -29.18
CA LYS A 145 25.47 -9.84 -30.22
C LYS A 145 26.69 -9.16 -29.64
N TYR A 146 27.87 -9.60 -30.05
CA TYR A 146 29.12 -8.98 -29.63
C TYR A 146 29.46 -7.75 -30.47
N CYS A 147 29.68 -6.62 -29.81
CA CYS A 147 30.24 -5.41 -30.40
C CYS A 147 31.19 -4.74 -29.39
N ASN A 148 32.45 -4.58 -29.78
CA ASN A 148 33.48 -3.99 -28.92
C ASN A 148 33.34 -2.45 -28.89
N ASP A 149 32.82 -1.92 -27.78
CA ASP A 149 32.57 -0.49 -27.60
C ASP A 149 33.85 0.36 -27.67
N ASP A 150 34.97 -0.14 -27.17
CA ASP A 150 36.24 0.59 -27.18
C ASP A 150 36.83 0.66 -28.60
N HIS A 151 36.73 -0.44 -29.35
CA HIS A 151 37.13 -0.46 -30.75
C HIS A 151 36.24 0.44 -31.61
N ALA A 152 34.91 0.38 -31.41
CA ALA A 152 33.96 1.23 -32.12
C ALA A 152 34.29 2.72 -31.90
N LYS A 153 34.55 3.13 -30.66
CA LYS A 153 34.94 4.53 -30.35
C LYS A 153 36.22 4.95 -31.06
N LEU A 154 37.22 4.07 -31.17
CA LEU A 154 38.49 4.37 -31.84
C LEU A 154 38.31 4.74 -33.32
N ILE A 155 37.32 4.14 -33.99
CA ILE A 155 37.02 4.39 -35.41
C ILE A 155 35.89 5.41 -35.61
N ASN A 156 35.62 6.27 -34.62
CA ASN A 156 34.52 7.25 -34.62
C ASN A 156 33.14 6.62 -34.87
N ARG A 157 32.90 5.46 -34.27
CA ARG A 157 31.63 4.73 -34.26
C ARG A 157 31.20 4.43 -32.83
N ARG A 158 30.05 3.78 -32.68
CA ARG A 158 29.55 3.19 -31.43
C ARG A 158 28.90 1.84 -31.71
N CYS A 159 28.72 1.04 -30.67
CA CYS A 159 27.82 -0.10 -30.74
C CYS A 159 26.37 0.38 -30.63
N THR A 160 25.50 -0.16 -31.48
CA THR A 160 24.06 0.04 -31.39
C THR A 160 23.46 -0.96 -30.41
N HIS A 161 22.19 -0.76 -30.05
CA HIS A 161 21.45 -1.71 -29.22
C HIS A 161 21.26 -3.09 -29.88
N HIS A 162 21.45 -3.22 -31.20
CA HIS A 162 21.46 -4.49 -31.93
C HIS A 162 22.83 -5.18 -31.90
N GLY A 163 23.87 -4.57 -31.32
CA GLY A 163 25.24 -5.08 -31.36
C GLY A 163 25.92 -4.95 -32.72
N THR A 164 25.51 -3.96 -33.50
CA THR A 164 26.13 -3.55 -34.76
C THR A 164 26.89 -2.25 -34.58
N LEU A 165 27.68 -1.84 -35.58
CA LEU A 165 28.31 -0.53 -35.56
C LEU A 165 27.32 0.55 -36.01
N GLY A 166 27.43 1.74 -35.43
CA GLY A 166 26.63 2.91 -35.79
C GLY A 166 27.42 4.19 -35.59
N CYS A 167 26.92 5.31 -36.09
CA CYS A 167 27.53 6.61 -35.84
C CYS A 167 27.19 7.15 -34.45
N PRO A 168 27.98 8.11 -33.94
CA PRO A 168 27.58 8.94 -32.80
C PRO A 168 26.17 9.51 -32.99
N TYR A 169 25.46 9.71 -31.88
CA TYR A 169 24.07 10.17 -31.91
C TYR A 169 23.90 11.45 -32.72
N GLY A 170 22.90 11.48 -33.60
CA GLY A 170 22.60 12.61 -34.48
C GLY A 170 23.39 12.64 -35.80
N PHE A 171 24.29 11.68 -36.04
CA PHE A 171 25.11 11.61 -37.25
C PHE A 171 24.91 10.30 -38.02
N ARG A 172 25.28 10.33 -39.30
CA ARG A 172 25.05 9.27 -40.28
C ARG A 172 26.12 9.31 -41.39
N GLY A 173 26.07 8.33 -42.29
CA GLY A 173 26.96 8.23 -43.44
C GLY A 173 28.31 7.55 -43.15
N PRO A 174 29.11 7.28 -44.20
CA PRO A 174 30.34 6.49 -44.10
C PRO A 174 31.37 7.05 -43.12
N ASN A 175 31.41 8.37 -42.91
CA ASN A 175 32.37 9.02 -42.01
C ASN A 175 31.73 9.58 -40.72
N CYS A 176 30.43 9.38 -40.52
CA CYS A 176 29.67 9.95 -39.40
C CYS A 176 29.72 11.49 -39.30
N ASP A 177 29.73 12.16 -40.44
CA ASP A 177 29.81 13.61 -40.60
C ASP A 177 28.51 14.23 -41.11
N ILE A 178 27.57 13.40 -41.58
CA ILE A 178 26.28 13.86 -42.10
C ILE A 178 25.28 13.87 -40.95
N PRO A 179 24.61 15.00 -40.63
CA PRO A 179 23.58 15.02 -39.61
C PRO A 179 22.36 14.19 -40.04
N ILE A 180 21.72 13.50 -39.10
CA ILE A 180 20.47 12.78 -39.34
C ILE A 180 19.35 13.79 -39.58
N ASP A 181 18.70 13.67 -40.74
CA ASP A 181 17.45 14.38 -41.02
C ASP A 181 16.27 13.63 -40.38
N TRP A 182 15.61 14.27 -39.42
CA TRP A 182 14.47 13.71 -38.71
C TRP A 182 13.30 13.36 -39.64
N VAL A 183 13.17 14.01 -40.80
CA VAL A 183 12.11 13.72 -41.78
C VAL A 183 12.32 12.35 -42.45
N GLN A 184 13.56 11.88 -42.54
CA GLN A 184 13.89 10.57 -43.09
C GLN A 184 13.83 9.45 -42.03
N CYS A 185 13.55 9.81 -40.78
CA CYS A 185 13.53 8.87 -39.70
C CYS A 185 12.20 8.12 -39.65
N PRO A 186 12.21 6.78 -39.69
CA PRO A 186 10.96 6.02 -39.67
C PRO A 186 10.38 5.86 -38.26
N CYS A 187 11.06 6.36 -37.21
CA CYS A 187 10.67 6.14 -35.83
C CYS A 187 9.39 6.89 -35.42
N GLY A 188 8.57 6.22 -34.62
CA GLY A 188 7.42 6.81 -33.94
C GLY A 188 7.82 7.87 -32.91
N TYR A 189 6.82 8.47 -32.27
CA TYR A 189 6.89 9.71 -31.48
C TYR A 189 7.92 9.75 -30.33
N ARG A 190 8.56 8.62 -29.98
CA ARG A 190 9.55 8.50 -28.89
C ARG A 190 10.81 7.72 -29.25
N GLY A 191 10.89 7.15 -30.46
CA GLY A 191 12.06 6.39 -30.89
C GLY A 191 13.21 7.32 -31.25
N LEU A 192 14.43 6.95 -30.85
CA LEU A 192 15.63 7.68 -31.22
C LEU A 192 16.16 7.17 -32.57
N CYS A 193 16.25 8.07 -33.54
CA CYS A 193 16.82 7.75 -34.84
C CYS A 193 18.32 7.56 -34.76
N ILE A 194 18.82 6.44 -35.25
CA ILE A 194 20.25 6.15 -35.23
C ILE A 194 20.69 5.48 -36.53
N SER A 195 21.96 5.62 -36.90
CA SER A 195 22.53 4.87 -38.01
C SER A 195 23.11 3.53 -37.55
N GLU A 196 23.05 2.56 -38.44
CA GLU A 196 23.55 1.20 -38.30
C GLU A 196 24.28 0.75 -39.57
N PHE A 197 25.37 0.00 -39.40
CA PHE A 197 26.12 -0.70 -40.44
C PHE A 197 26.00 -2.21 -40.19
N GLN A 198 25.60 -2.99 -41.19
CA GLN A 198 25.46 -4.45 -41.04
C GLN A 198 26.82 -5.13 -40.94
N SER A 199 27.81 -4.59 -41.64
CA SER A 199 29.19 -5.02 -41.64
C SER A 199 30.13 -3.85 -41.33
N PRO A 200 31.25 -4.08 -40.63
CA PRO A 200 32.29 -3.06 -40.44
C PRO A 200 32.87 -2.49 -41.73
N LEU A 201 32.69 -3.18 -42.86
CA LEU A 201 33.17 -2.77 -44.18
C LEU A 201 32.12 -1.97 -44.98
N ASP A 202 30.90 -1.84 -44.46
CA ASP A 202 29.84 -1.15 -45.17
C ASP A 202 30.13 0.35 -45.27
N THR A 203 29.96 0.89 -46.48
CA THR A 203 30.06 2.33 -46.75
C THR A 203 28.70 3.02 -46.72
N VAL A 204 27.62 2.24 -46.64
CA VAL A 204 26.24 2.74 -46.61
C VAL A 204 25.62 2.36 -45.28
N ASP A 205 25.08 3.37 -44.61
CA ASP A 205 24.39 3.20 -43.35
C ASP A 205 22.88 3.08 -43.55
N ARG A 206 22.24 2.33 -42.66
CA ARG A 206 20.79 2.26 -42.54
C ARG A 206 20.35 3.07 -41.32
N LEU A 207 19.29 3.87 -41.46
CA LEU A 207 18.62 4.46 -40.30
C LEU A 207 17.68 3.43 -39.67
N ILE A 208 17.84 3.24 -38.37
CA ILE A 208 17.02 2.37 -37.52
C ILE A 208 16.52 3.14 -36.31
N CYS A 209 15.59 2.53 -35.57
CA CYS A 209 15.02 3.11 -34.36
C CYS A 209 15.57 2.42 -33.12
N GLN A 210 16.07 3.22 -32.18
CA GLN A 210 16.34 2.78 -30.83
C GLN A 210 15.14 3.15 -29.95
N CYS A 211 14.36 2.14 -29.56
CA CYS A 211 13.12 2.36 -28.83
C CYS A 211 13.37 2.68 -27.35
N PRO A 212 12.56 3.55 -26.76
CA PRO A 212 12.56 3.76 -25.32
C PRO A 212 12.01 2.52 -24.60
N LEU A 213 12.21 2.47 -23.28
CA LEU A 213 11.62 1.44 -22.43
C LEU A 213 10.09 1.40 -22.65
N HIS A 214 9.54 0.21 -22.84
CA HIS A 214 8.12 -0.09 -23.10
C HIS A 214 7.60 0.08 -24.54
N ASP A 215 8.45 0.44 -25.51
CA ASP A 215 8.09 0.46 -26.93
C ASP A 215 8.95 -0.56 -27.70
N GLU A 216 8.38 -1.23 -28.70
CA GLU A 216 9.03 -2.23 -29.55
C GLU A 216 8.63 -2.08 -31.03
N GLY A 217 9.27 -2.87 -31.88
CA GLY A 217 9.05 -2.86 -33.33
C GLY A 217 10.14 -2.07 -34.07
N ASP A 218 10.21 -2.26 -35.39
CA ASP A 218 11.25 -1.66 -36.23
C ASP A 218 11.24 -0.12 -36.17
N ASN A 219 10.07 0.47 -35.88
CA ASN A 219 9.84 1.90 -35.80
C ASN A 219 9.38 2.35 -34.40
N CYS A 220 9.49 1.50 -33.38
CA CYS A 220 8.92 1.77 -32.04
C CYS A 220 7.42 2.06 -32.08
N GLU A 221 6.72 1.42 -33.01
CA GLU A 221 5.29 1.65 -33.27
C GLU A 221 4.37 0.80 -32.41
N LYS A 222 4.92 -0.23 -31.76
CA LYS A 222 4.20 -1.09 -30.84
C LYS A 222 4.61 -0.72 -29.42
N ARG A 223 3.69 -0.82 -28.48
CA ARG A 223 4.12 -1.00 -27.10
C ARG A 223 4.76 -2.36 -27.00
N ALA A 224 5.95 -2.43 -26.42
CA ALA A 224 6.50 -3.69 -25.99
C ALA A 224 5.42 -4.40 -25.18
N TYR A 225 5.24 -5.71 -25.39
CA TYR A 225 4.38 -6.52 -24.53
C TYR A 225 4.65 -6.12 -23.07
N ASP A 226 3.62 -6.13 -22.21
CA ASP A 226 3.78 -5.88 -20.77
C ASP A 226 4.68 -6.99 -20.16
N TYR A 227 6.00 -6.87 -20.38
CA TYR A 227 7.10 -7.69 -19.86
C TYR A 227 7.37 -7.36 -18.38
N ALA A 228 6.38 -6.76 -17.72
CA ALA A 228 6.33 -6.56 -16.30
C ALA A 228 4.87 -6.34 -15.94
N ASP A 229 4.17 -7.38 -15.46
CA ASP A 229 3.00 -7.10 -14.63
C ASP A 229 3.47 -6.25 -13.43
N ALA A 230 2.57 -5.42 -12.90
CA ALA A 230 2.86 -4.66 -11.69
C ALA A 230 3.46 -5.60 -10.63
N ILE A 231 4.62 -5.24 -10.07
CA ILE A 231 5.29 -6.00 -9.01
C ILE A 231 4.25 -6.39 -7.95
N GLN A 232 4.06 -7.68 -7.76
CA GLN A 232 3.10 -8.21 -6.81
C GLN A 232 3.77 -8.31 -5.45
N ILE A 233 3.20 -7.66 -4.45
CA ILE A 233 3.68 -7.70 -3.08
C ILE A 233 2.58 -8.31 -2.21
N GLU A 234 2.87 -9.47 -1.62
CA GLU A 234 1.98 -10.16 -0.70
C GLU A 234 2.61 -10.21 0.69
N MET A 235 1.80 -10.05 1.72
CA MET A 235 2.24 -10.18 3.11
C MET A 235 1.41 -11.28 3.77
N HIS A 236 2.10 -12.26 4.33
CA HIS A 236 1.49 -13.41 4.96
C HIS A 236 1.88 -13.43 6.43
N GLY A 237 0.90 -13.15 7.29
CA GLY A 237 1.05 -13.18 8.73
C GLY A 237 -0.26 -13.58 9.35
N THR A 238 -0.23 -14.10 10.57
CA THR A 238 -1.42 -14.00 11.42
C THR A 238 -1.83 -12.53 11.47
N LYS A 239 -3.15 -12.24 11.40
CA LYS A 239 -3.67 -10.94 11.84
C LYS A 239 -3.32 -10.81 13.32
N ILE A 240 -2.08 -10.42 13.61
CA ILE A 240 -1.68 -10.03 14.94
C ILE A 240 -2.33 -8.67 15.09
N ARG A 241 -3.42 -8.64 15.88
CA ARG A 241 -3.70 -7.44 16.65
C ARG A 241 -2.40 -7.15 17.36
N LEU A 242 -1.62 -6.19 16.87
CA LEU A 242 -0.38 -5.72 17.48
C LEU A 242 -0.77 -5.25 18.87
N LYS A 243 -0.88 -6.15 19.84
CA LYS A 243 -1.08 -5.79 21.22
C LYS A 243 0.23 -5.12 21.60
N SER A 244 0.22 -3.80 21.81
CA SER A 244 1.34 -3.11 22.44
C SER A 244 1.78 -3.94 23.64
N PRO A 245 2.99 -4.54 23.68
CA PRO A 245 3.41 -5.37 24.80
C PRO A 245 3.75 -4.55 26.05
N PHE A 246 3.50 -3.23 26.00
CA PHE A 246 3.80 -2.27 27.03
C PHE A 246 2.52 -1.74 27.66
N VAL A 247 2.55 -1.64 28.98
CA VAL A 247 1.59 -0.87 29.74
C VAL A 247 1.87 0.61 29.47
N LEU A 248 0.92 1.30 28.84
CA LEU A 248 1.06 2.71 28.49
C LEU A 248 0.27 3.56 29.48
N ASN A 249 0.94 4.50 30.13
CA ASN A 249 0.24 5.59 30.81
C ASN A 249 -0.31 6.52 29.74
N ALA A 250 -1.62 6.62 29.60
CA ALA A 250 -2.28 7.57 28.74
C ALA A 250 -3.00 8.63 29.58
N THR A 251 -3.01 9.86 29.09
CA THR A 251 -3.83 10.94 29.64
C THR A 251 -4.98 11.20 28.68
N VAL A 252 -6.20 10.96 29.12
CA VAL A 252 -7.42 11.27 28.36
C VAL A 252 -7.96 12.59 28.89
N THR A 253 -7.92 13.62 28.05
CA THR A 253 -8.48 14.92 28.31
C THR A 253 -9.81 15.06 27.55
N VAL A 254 -10.87 15.42 28.26
CA VAL A 254 -12.19 15.72 27.67
C VAL A 254 -12.51 17.19 27.93
N THR A 255 -12.87 17.92 26.88
CA THR A 255 -13.25 19.34 26.94
C THR A 255 -14.62 19.58 26.31
N GLU A 256 -15.46 20.37 26.96
CA GLU A 256 -16.87 20.61 26.57
C GLU A 256 -17.08 21.63 25.42
N ASP A 257 -16.05 22.39 25.02
CA ASP A 257 -16.13 23.35 23.89
C ASP A 257 -14.74 23.49 23.21
N ILE A 258 -14.73 23.45 21.87
CA ILE A 258 -13.52 23.57 21.03
C ILE A 258 -12.96 25.00 21.10
N TYR A 259 -13.83 26.00 21.25
CA TYR A 259 -13.46 27.41 21.17
C TYR A 259 -13.17 28.03 22.53
N PHE A 260 -13.81 27.52 23.60
CA PHE A 260 -13.68 28.06 24.96
C PHE A 260 -13.72 26.95 26.01
N PRO A 261 -12.61 26.23 26.25
CA PRO A 261 -12.57 25.09 27.16
C PRO A 261 -12.61 25.55 28.63
N THR A 262 -13.81 25.82 29.16
CA THR A 262 -14.01 26.22 30.56
C THR A 262 -14.04 25.02 31.52
N ASN A 263 -14.48 23.85 31.03
CA ASN A 263 -14.51 22.60 31.77
C ASN A 263 -13.59 21.57 31.10
N LYS A 264 -12.45 21.31 31.74
CA LYS A 264 -11.47 20.29 31.34
C LYS A 264 -11.44 19.19 32.38
N ARG A 265 -11.68 17.94 31.96
CA ARG A 265 -11.47 16.76 32.81
C ARG A 265 -10.31 15.95 32.26
N VAL A 266 -9.41 15.53 33.15
CA VAL A 266 -8.22 14.76 32.80
C VAL A 266 -8.28 13.43 33.55
N TYR A 267 -8.16 12.34 32.81
CA TYR A 267 -8.13 10.98 33.33
C TYR A 267 -6.78 10.36 33.01
N ASN A 268 -6.13 9.77 34.02
CA ASN A 268 -4.94 8.96 33.81
C ASN A 268 -5.38 7.51 33.67
N VAL A 269 -4.92 6.85 32.62
CA VAL A 269 -5.38 5.53 32.17
C VAL A 269 -4.16 4.66 31.95
N LEU A 270 -4.21 3.40 32.37
CA LEU A 270 -3.11 2.46 32.31
C LEU A 270 -3.42 1.41 31.25
N LEU A 271 -3.20 1.76 29.98
CA LEU A 271 -3.56 0.90 28.87
C LEU A 271 -2.73 -0.38 28.90
N HIS A 272 -3.37 -1.51 29.21
CA HIS A 272 -2.73 -2.80 29.32
C HIS A 272 -2.85 -3.59 27.99
N PRO A 273 -1.77 -4.23 27.49
CA PRO A 273 -1.76 -5.05 26.26
C PRO A 273 -2.91 -6.06 26.15
N ASP A 274 -3.17 -6.70 27.28
CA ASP A 274 -4.01 -7.89 27.38
C ASP A 274 -5.40 -7.64 27.95
N ARG A 275 -5.71 -6.40 28.33
CA ARG A 275 -7.01 -6.02 28.86
C ARG A 275 -7.47 -4.75 28.16
N PRO A 276 -8.52 -4.79 27.33
CA PRO A 276 -9.13 -3.56 26.88
C PRO A 276 -9.60 -2.80 28.12
N GLU A 277 -8.92 -1.71 28.46
CA GLU A 277 -9.40 -0.81 29.50
C GLU A 277 -10.60 -0.07 28.92
N ILE A 278 -11.79 -0.45 29.37
CA ILE A 278 -13.00 0.28 29.05
C ILE A 278 -13.10 1.41 30.07
N LEU A 279 -12.78 2.62 29.65
CA LEU A 279 -13.21 3.83 30.35
C LEU A 279 -14.73 3.95 30.19
N THR A 280 -15.47 3.23 31.02
CA THR A 280 -16.94 3.37 31.10
C THR A 280 -17.30 4.52 32.03
N ASN A 281 -18.36 5.25 31.69
CA ASN A 281 -19.02 6.22 32.57
C ASN A 281 -18.15 7.42 32.92
N ILE A 282 -17.57 8.08 31.92
CA ILE A 282 -17.12 9.47 32.08
C ILE A 282 -18.40 10.31 32.11
N PRO A 283 -18.85 10.85 33.26
CA PRO A 283 -20.09 11.61 33.31
C PRO A 283 -19.81 12.97 32.67
N VAL A 284 -20.37 13.22 31.49
CA VAL A 284 -20.18 14.49 30.79
C VAL A 284 -21.54 15.04 30.39
N THR A 285 -21.77 16.29 30.75
CA THR A 285 -22.91 17.09 30.29
C THR A 285 -22.42 17.95 29.14
N PHE A 286 -22.82 17.63 27.91
CA PHE A 286 -22.44 18.41 26.76
C PHE A 286 -23.56 19.39 26.40
N HIS A 287 -23.23 20.67 26.27
CA HIS A 287 -24.15 21.63 25.65
C HIS A 287 -23.75 21.93 24.19
N ARG A 288 -22.58 21.46 23.75
CA ARG A 288 -21.95 21.70 22.44
C ARG A 288 -21.03 20.51 22.08
N PRO A 289 -20.60 20.38 20.81
CA PRO A 289 -19.57 19.42 20.42
C PRO A 289 -18.28 19.64 21.22
N GLY A 290 -17.83 18.59 21.90
CA GLY A 290 -16.58 18.60 22.66
C GLY A 290 -15.40 17.99 21.89
N THR A 291 -14.19 18.14 22.44
CA THR A 291 -12.97 17.48 21.97
C THR A 291 -12.53 16.44 22.98
N VAL A 292 -12.11 15.28 22.49
CA VAL A 292 -11.36 14.30 23.28
C VAL A 292 -9.94 14.26 22.75
N LEU A 293 -8.98 14.41 23.66
CA LEU A 293 -7.56 14.36 23.39
C LEU A 293 -6.92 13.28 24.24
N ILE A 294 -6.16 12.40 23.62
CA ILE A 294 -5.52 11.26 24.28
C ILE A 294 -4.04 11.37 24.02
N ASN A 295 -3.25 11.66 25.04
CA ASN A 295 -1.80 11.62 24.92
C ASN A 295 -1.29 10.33 25.53
N SER A 296 -0.50 9.58 24.78
CA SER A 296 0.39 8.62 25.42
C SER A 296 1.42 9.39 26.24
N GLY A 297 1.80 8.85 27.39
CA GLY A 297 3.02 9.24 28.07
C GLY A 297 4.26 8.92 27.22
N PRO A 298 5.46 9.18 27.74
CA PRO A 298 6.70 8.84 27.06
C PRO A 298 6.70 7.36 26.67
N VAL A 299 6.83 7.06 25.38
CA VAL A 299 6.90 5.69 24.87
C VAL A 299 8.28 5.49 24.25
N ASP A 300 9.20 4.83 24.93
CA ASP A 300 10.53 4.50 24.37
C ASP A 300 10.44 3.37 23.32
N LEU A 301 9.71 3.63 22.22
CA LEU A 301 9.54 2.72 21.11
C LEU A 301 9.92 3.42 19.80
N PHE A 302 10.97 2.95 19.14
CA PHE A 302 11.45 3.49 17.85
C PHE A 302 11.77 5.00 17.83
N GLY A 303 12.05 5.60 18.98
CA GLY A 303 12.27 7.04 19.10
C GLY A 303 11.00 7.88 18.93
N LEU A 304 9.82 7.25 19.06
CA LEU A 304 8.58 7.93 19.42
C LEU A 304 8.80 8.55 20.82
N HIS A 305 8.36 9.78 21.04
CA HIS A 305 8.33 10.36 22.39
C HIS A 305 6.91 10.25 22.93
N TYR A 306 5.92 10.64 22.14
CA TYR A 306 4.51 10.49 22.48
C TYR A 306 3.67 10.46 21.21
N ALA A 307 2.46 9.96 21.34
CA ALA A 307 1.44 10.08 20.33
C ALA A 307 0.19 10.72 20.94
N THR A 308 -0.55 11.44 20.11
CA THR A 308 -1.76 12.16 20.47
C THR A 308 -2.87 11.74 19.52
N ILE A 309 -3.96 11.21 20.05
CA ILE A 309 -5.22 11.06 19.30
C ILE A 309 -6.09 12.25 19.66
N ARG A 310 -6.50 13.01 18.64
CA ARG A 310 -7.45 14.10 18.77
C ARG A 310 -8.66 13.81 17.91
N SER A 311 -9.86 14.02 18.45
CA SER A 311 -11.08 14.01 17.66
C SER A 311 -11.92 15.23 18.03
N ASP A 312 -12.24 16.02 17.01
CA ASP A 312 -12.74 17.39 17.17
C ASP A 312 -14.27 17.54 17.12
N ARG A 313 -15.04 16.45 17.02
CA ARG A 313 -16.51 16.49 17.12
C ARG A 313 -17.05 15.18 17.69
N TRP A 314 -17.56 15.21 18.92
CA TRP A 314 -18.17 14.03 19.56
C TRP A 314 -19.67 14.25 19.79
N ASN A 315 -20.46 13.20 19.60
CA ASN A 315 -21.86 13.13 20.01
C ASN A 315 -22.12 11.83 20.81
N THR A 316 -23.30 11.73 21.42
CA THR A 316 -23.64 10.70 22.42
C THR A 316 -24.08 9.36 21.84
N LYS A 317 -24.08 9.21 20.51
CA LYS A 317 -24.49 7.97 19.84
C LYS A 317 -23.49 6.83 19.94
N GLY A 318 -22.50 6.94 20.83
CA GLY A 318 -21.48 5.92 21.05
C GLY A 318 -20.56 5.84 19.84
N MET A 319 -19.67 6.83 19.69
CA MET A 319 -18.50 6.63 18.87
C MET A 319 -17.64 5.58 19.58
N THR A 320 -17.69 4.33 19.10
CA THR A 320 -16.62 3.41 19.40
C THR A 320 -15.46 3.85 18.54
N ILE A 321 -14.46 4.50 19.13
CA ILE A 321 -13.14 4.48 18.50
C ILE A 321 -12.67 3.03 18.65
N ALA A 322 -13.09 2.18 17.72
CA ALA A 322 -12.55 0.85 17.46
C ALA A 322 -11.93 0.94 16.08
N PRO A 323 -10.77 1.56 15.96
CA PRO A 323 -10.07 1.50 14.71
C PRO A 323 -9.44 0.12 14.69
N ASP A 324 -10.05 -0.77 13.94
CA ASP A 324 -9.46 -2.04 13.56
C ASP A 324 -8.07 -1.82 12.87
N GLU A 325 -7.73 -0.57 12.55
CA GLU A 325 -6.57 -0.10 11.80
C GLU A 325 -5.64 0.90 12.54
N ILE A 326 -5.88 1.30 13.80
CA ILE A 326 -4.87 2.10 14.53
C ILE A 326 -3.75 1.15 14.98
N ASN A 327 -2.64 1.25 14.25
CA ASN A 327 -1.36 0.70 14.65
C ASN A 327 -0.80 1.42 15.89
N LEU A 328 0.21 0.80 16.51
CA LEU A 328 0.91 1.26 17.71
C LEU A 328 1.05 2.80 17.83
N PRO A 329 0.94 3.37 19.03
CA PRO A 329 0.88 2.70 20.35
C PRO A 329 -0.54 2.39 20.86
N PHE A 330 -1.62 2.78 20.17
CA PHE A 330 -2.98 2.75 20.74
C PHE A 330 -3.83 1.51 20.37
N SER A 331 -3.16 0.41 20.03
CA SER A 331 -3.83 -0.84 19.70
C SER A 331 -4.79 -1.29 20.81
N GLY A 332 -6.06 -1.52 20.47
CA GLY A 332 -7.07 -2.04 21.41
C GLY A 332 -7.70 -1.02 22.35
N LEU A 333 -7.44 0.28 22.17
CA LEU A 333 -8.16 1.33 22.88
C LEU A 333 -9.59 1.41 22.34
N HIS A 334 -10.57 1.20 23.22
CA HIS A 334 -11.99 1.42 22.93
C HIS A 334 -12.53 2.51 23.84
N ILE A 335 -12.88 3.66 23.27
CA ILE A 335 -13.56 4.71 24.04
C ILE A 335 -15.05 4.58 23.83
N TRP A 336 -15.79 4.55 24.94
CA TRP A 336 -17.24 4.54 24.96
C TRP A 336 -17.74 5.77 25.70
N VAL A 337 -18.21 6.76 24.95
CA VAL A 337 -18.91 7.91 25.53
C VAL A 337 -20.40 7.59 25.56
N ARG A 338 -20.99 7.61 26.75
CA ARG A 338 -22.43 7.41 26.98
C ARG A 338 -22.96 8.52 27.87
N CYS A 339 -24.24 8.82 27.74
CA CYS A 339 -24.92 9.66 28.71
C CYS A 339 -25.00 8.96 30.07
N ASP A 340 -25.05 9.77 31.12
CA ASP A 340 -25.40 9.29 32.45
C ASP A 340 -26.77 8.60 32.44
N ARG A 341 -26.98 7.70 33.39
CA ARG A 341 -28.10 6.73 33.41
C ARG A 341 -29.50 7.32 33.21
N HIS A 342 -29.71 8.61 33.45
CA HIS A 342 -31.01 9.29 33.31
C HIS A 342 -31.04 10.38 32.24
N TRP A 343 -29.98 10.50 31.44
CA TRP A 343 -29.87 11.50 30.40
C TRP A 343 -29.83 10.82 29.03
N THR A 344 -30.48 11.44 28.06
CA THR A 344 -30.61 10.97 26.69
C THR A 344 -30.46 12.17 25.75
N GLY A 345 -30.59 11.93 24.45
CA GLY A 345 -30.43 12.97 23.43
C GLY A 345 -29.01 13.05 22.88
N PRO A 346 -28.84 13.66 21.70
CA PRO A 346 -27.55 13.76 21.00
C PRO A 346 -26.44 14.46 21.81
N TYR A 347 -26.81 15.20 22.86
CA TYR A 347 -25.89 15.92 23.73
C TYR A 347 -26.04 15.59 25.23
N CYS A 348 -26.79 14.53 25.59
CA CYS A 348 -27.13 14.20 26.98
C CYS A 348 -27.88 15.32 27.72
N ASP A 349 -28.69 16.05 26.97
CA ASP A 349 -29.39 17.27 27.40
C ASP A 349 -30.85 17.00 27.78
N LYS A 350 -31.36 15.78 27.53
CA LYS A 350 -32.75 15.42 27.78
C LYS A 350 -32.84 14.42 28.93
N TYR A 351 -33.56 14.76 30.00
CA TYR A 351 -33.68 13.89 31.16
C TYR A 351 -34.84 12.92 31.03
N CYS A 352 -34.59 11.63 31.28
CA CYS A 352 -35.61 10.60 31.45
C CYS A 352 -35.24 9.63 32.58
N ASN A 353 -36.11 9.52 33.57
CA ASN A 353 -35.89 8.63 34.70
C ASN A 353 -36.19 7.16 34.31
N TYR A 354 -35.15 6.44 33.90
CA TYR A 354 -35.23 5.01 33.55
C TYR A 354 -35.88 4.13 34.64
N GLU A 355 -35.63 4.38 35.92
CA GLU A 355 -36.20 3.55 37.01
C GLU A 355 -37.70 3.78 37.15
N HIS A 356 -38.14 5.02 36.94
CA HIS A 356 -39.57 5.32 36.88
C HIS A 356 -40.20 4.67 35.65
N ALA A 357 -39.59 4.83 34.47
CA ALA A 357 -40.06 4.27 33.21
C ALA A 357 -40.25 2.74 33.30
N GLU A 358 -39.23 2.03 33.78
CA GLU A 358 -39.27 0.58 33.93
C GLU A 358 -40.37 0.12 34.90
N ARG A 359 -40.56 0.84 36.02
CA ARG A 359 -41.61 0.54 37.01
C ARG A 359 -43.01 0.64 36.43
N ILE A 360 -43.25 1.53 35.47
CA ILE A 360 -44.54 1.70 34.80
C ILE A 360 -44.62 0.95 33.46
N GLY A 361 -43.68 0.04 33.18
CA GLY A 361 -43.68 -0.78 31.96
C GLY A 361 -43.35 0.01 30.69
N ARG A 362 -42.55 1.08 30.79
CA ARG A 362 -42.14 1.97 29.69
C ARG A 362 -40.61 1.97 29.51
N ILE A 363 -40.16 2.54 28.40
CA ILE A 363 -38.75 2.82 28.12
C ILE A 363 -38.54 4.32 27.91
N CYS A 364 -37.32 4.81 28.13
CA CYS A 364 -36.92 6.15 27.75
C CYS A 364 -36.51 6.20 26.28
N THR A 365 -37.04 7.15 25.53
CA THR A 365 -36.60 7.40 24.15
C THR A 365 -35.34 8.27 24.12
N ARG A 366 -34.72 8.37 22.94
CA ARG A 366 -33.65 9.34 22.68
C ARG A 366 -34.09 10.79 22.90
N ASN A 367 -35.39 11.08 22.83
CA ASN A 367 -35.94 12.41 23.08
C ASN A 367 -36.17 12.72 24.56
N GLY A 368 -35.79 11.82 25.48
CA GLY A 368 -36.02 12.02 26.92
C GLY A 368 -37.48 11.86 27.34
N THR A 369 -38.29 11.27 26.47
CA THR A 369 -39.72 11.00 26.70
C THR A 369 -39.93 9.52 27.00
N LEU A 370 -41.14 9.18 27.48
CA LEU A 370 -41.53 7.80 27.69
C LEU A 370 -42.10 7.20 26.41
N ALA A 371 -41.78 5.93 26.17
CA ALA A 371 -42.34 5.12 25.10
C ALA A 371 -42.69 3.72 25.57
N CYS A 372 -43.47 3.01 24.76
CA CYS A 372 -43.66 1.58 24.96
C CYS A 372 -42.38 0.79 24.64
N PRO A 373 -42.18 -0.37 25.31
CA PRO A 373 -41.19 -1.35 24.90
C PRO A 373 -41.36 -1.69 23.41
N TYR A 374 -40.28 -2.10 22.77
CA TYR A 374 -40.27 -2.47 21.35
C TYR A 374 -41.45 -3.41 21.04
N ASP A 375 -42.12 -3.16 19.93
CA ASP A 375 -43.21 -3.96 19.37
C ASP A 375 -44.58 -3.78 20.04
N PHE A 376 -44.68 -2.84 20.99
CA PHE A 376 -45.94 -2.52 21.66
C PHE A 376 -46.31 -1.03 21.50
N ARG A 377 -47.61 -0.75 21.58
CA ARG A 377 -48.20 0.57 21.48
C ARG A 377 -49.46 0.69 22.35
N GLY A 378 -50.06 1.88 22.34
CA GLY A 378 -51.27 2.18 23.10
C GLY A 378 -51.00 2.63 24.53
N PRO A 379 -52.04 3.13 25.23
CA PRO A 379 -51.90 3.76 26.54
C PRO A 379 -51.40 2.81 27.63
N ASN A 380 -51.44 1.49 27.43
CA ASN A 380 -50.92 0.51 28.38
C ASN A 380 -49.79 -0.37 27.80
N CYS A 381 -49.29 -0.08 26.60
CA CYS A 381 -48.30 -0.92 25.89
C CYS A 381 -48.71 -2.39 25.72
N ASP A 382 -50.00 -2.63 25.50
CA ASP A 382 -50.62 -3.94 25.36
C ASP A 382 -51.06 -4.24 23.92
N ILE A 383 -51.02 -3.24 23.03
CA ILE A 383 -51.39 -3.39 21.63
C ILE A 383 -50.11 -3.66 20.82
N PRO A 384 -50.02 -4.77 20.06
CA PRO A 384 -48.89 -5.01 19.19
C PRO A 384 -48.73 -3.91 18.15
N LEU A 385 -47.49 -3.46 17.93
CA LEU A 385 -47.16 -2.50 16.91
C LEU A 385 -47.23 -3.18 15.54
N ASP A 386 -47.95 -2.59 14.60
CA ASP A 386 -48.01 -3.06 13.21
C ASP A 386 -46.75 -2.61 12.45
N TRP A 387 -45.77 -3.51 12.38
CA TRP A 387 -44.46 -3.24 11.78
C TRP A 387 -44.56 -2.83 10.30
N TRP A 388 -45.59 -3.28 9.59
CA TRP A 388 -45.81 -2.94 8.18
C TRP A 388 -46.23 -1.48 7.97
N LYS A 389 -46.66 -0.79 9.04
CA LYS A 389 -47.00 0.63 9.03
C LYS A 389 -45.87 1.52 9.53
N CYS A 390 -44.72 0.95 9.84
CA CYS A 390 -43.55 1.67 10.30
C CYS A 390 -42.80 2.29 9.12
N PRO A 391 -42.75 3.63 8.97
CA PRO A 391 -42.08 4.28 7.84
C PRO A 391 -40.55 4.39 8.01
N CYS A 392 -39.96 3.75 9.02
CA CYS A 392 -38.53 3.88 9.31
C CYS A 392 -37.68 3.16 8.26
N GLU A 393 -36.67 3.84 7.75
CA GLU A 393 -35.67 3.32 6.82
C GLU A 393 -34.45 2.77 7.58
N HIS A 394 -33.54 2.11 6.86
CA HIS A 394 -32.18 1.75 7.32
C HIS A 394 -32.08 1.12 8.73
N HIS A 395 -32.94 0.14 9.01
CA HIS A 395 -33.02 -0.56 10.31
C HIS A 395 -33.45 0.33 11.50
N GLY A 396 -34.12 1.46 11.25
CA GLY A 396 -34.75 2.25 12.29
C GLY A 396 -35.82 1.45 13.03
N GLN A 397 -35.82 1.53 14.37
CA GLN A 397 -36.78 0.84 15.22
C GLN A 397 -37.99 1.75 15.48
N CYS A 398 -39.20 1.29 15.15
CA CYS A 398 -40.40 2.03 15.53
C CYS A 398 -40.65 1.95 17.03
N VAL A 399 -40.90 3.11 17.63
CA VAL A 399 -41.37 3.19 19.03
C VAL A 399 -42.58 4.10 19.13
N ALA A 400 -43.48 3.75 20.04
CA ALA A 400 -44.67 4.52 20.37
C ALA A 400 -44.37 5.47 21.54
N GLU A 401 -44.11 6.74 21.24
CA GLU A 401 -43.74 7.80 22.18
C GLU A 401 -44.97 8.56 22.71
N PHE A 402 -44.89 9.02 23.96
CA PHE A 402 -45.90 9.86 24.62
C PHE A 402 -45.28 11.22 24.94
N GLN A 403 -45.99 12.32 24.64
CA GLN A 403 -45.52 13.67 24.94
C GLN A 403 -45.54 13.95 26.44
N THR A 404 -46.53 13.41 27.15
CA THR A 404 -46.64 13.42 28.60
C THR A 404 -46.98 12.04 29.15
N PRO A 405 -46.63 11.73 30.41
CA PRO A 405 -46.99 10.45 31.03
C PRO A 405 -48.49 10.17 31.13
N MET A 406 -49.34 11.19 30.95
CA MET A 406 -50.81 11.11 31.02
C MET A 406 -51.47 10.99 29.65
N ASP A 407 -50.70 11.03 28.55
CA ASP A 407 -51.26 11.00 27.21
C ASP A 407 -51.84 9.62 26.89
N THR A 408 -53.06 9.63 26.34
CA THR A 408 -53.74 8.42 25.86
C THR A 408 -53.47 8.13 24.39
N VAL A 409 -52.81 9.07 23.69
CA VAL A 409 -52.48 9.00 22.27
C VAL A 409 -50.99 8.84 22.12
N ASP A 410 -50.58 7.71 21.54
CA ASP A 410 -49.19 7.42 21.21
C ASP A 410 -48.83 7.96 19.82
N ARG A 411 -47.65 8.56 19.70
CA ARG A 411 -47.06 8.94 18.41
C ARG A 411 -45.99 7.93 18.01
N GLN A 412 -46.11 7.36 16.83
CA GLN A 412 -45.06 6.52 16.27
C GLN A 412 -43.89 7.40 15.81
N ILE A 413 -42.69 7.08 16.28
CA ILE A 413 -41.44 7.72 15.86
C ILE A 413 -40.40 6.66 15.52
N CYS A 414 -39.37 7.06 14.77
CA CYS A 414 -38.24 6.20 14.45
C CYS A 414 -37.07 6.44 15.40
N GLN A 415 -36.59 5.38 16.05
CA GLN A 415 -35.29 5.35 16.70
C GLN A 415 -34.25 4.82 15.73
N CYS A 416 -33.47 5.75 15.17
CA CYS A 416 -32.44 5.42 14.20
C CYS A 416 -31.25 4.71 14.83
N GLY A 417 -30.75 3.69 14.13
CA GLY A 417 -29.47 3.06 14.44
C GLY A 417 -28.29 4.03 14.29
N GLY A 418 -27.12 3.64 14.81
CA GLY A 418 -25.87 4.37 14.59
C GLY A 418 -25.56 4.60 13.11
N GLY A 419 -25.17 5.83 12.75
CA GLY A 419 -24.87 6.22 11.37
C GLY A 419 -26.05 6.76 10.56
N TYR A 420 -27.27 6.78 11.12
CA TYR A 420 -28.46 7.31 10.45
C TYR A 420 -29.19 8.35 11.32
N GLU A 421 -29.78 9.34 10.66
CA GLU A 421 -30.55 10.44 11.25
C GLU A 421 -31.77 10.80 10.39
N GLY A 422 -32.55 11.79 10.84
CA GLY A 422 -33.84 12.14 10.23
C GLY A 422 -35.02 11.56 11.00
N ASP A 423 -36.22 12.03 10.68
CA ASP A 423 -37.45 11.61 11.35
C ASP A 423 -37.84 10.17 11.00
N LEU A 424 -37.35 9.68 9.87
CA LEU A 424 -37.56 8.33 9.34
C LEU A 424 -36.25 7.54 9.23
N CYS A 425 -35.13 8.06 9.75
CA CYS A 425 -33.79 7.48 9.58
C CYS A 425 -33.31 7.45 8.11
N GLU A 426 -33.86 8.33 7.29
CA GLU A 426 -33.66 8.45 5.85
C GLU A 426 -32.32 9.12 5.48
N LYS A 427 -31.69 9.80 6.44
CA LYS A 427 -30.43 10.49 6.23
C LYS A 427 -29.30 9.66 6.78
N ILE A 428 -28.27 9.47 5.98
CA ILE A 428 -26.97 9.05 6.50
C ILE A 428 -26.45 10.23 7.33
N GLU A 429 -26.15 9.98 8.60
CA GLU A 429 -25.54 10.97 9.47
C GLU A 429 -24.17 11.30 8.86
N TYR A 430 -24.03 12.50 8.27
CA TYR A 430 -22.76 12.93 7.69
C TYR A 430 -21.66 12.71 8.71
N ASN A 431 -20.53 12.12 8.28
CA ASN A 431 -19.37 11.75 9.10
C ASN A 431 -18.99 12.85 10.11
N TYR A 432 -19.63 12.88 11.28
CA TYR A 432 -19.15 13.70 12.39
C TYR A 432 -17.85 13.14 12.97
N ALA A 433 -17.44 11.94 12.53
CA ALA A 433 -16.09 11.42 12.67
C ALA A 433 -15.10 12.05 11.65
N ASP A 434 -15.36 13.27 11.17
CA ASP A 434 -14.37 14.06 10.45
C ASP A 434 -13.16 14.29 11.36
N ALA A 435 -12.07 13.62 10.97
CA ALA A 435 -10.72 13.70 11.51
C ALA A 435 -10.56 13.25 12.97
N VAL A 436 -10.44 11.93 13.17
CA VAL A 436 -9.50 11.45 14.19
C VAL A 436 -8.10 11.78 13.68
N VAL A 437 -7.50 12.84 14.23
CA VAL A 437 -6.12 13.22 13.93
C VAL A 437 -5.22 12.46 14.87
N ILE A 438 -4.33 11.64 14.31
CA ILE A 438 -3.29 10.97 15.08
C ILE A 438 -1.99 11.72 14.81
N GLU A 439 -1.53 12.46 15.81
CA GLU A 439 -0.24 13.13 15.77
C GLU A 439 0.78 12.24 16.49
N MET A 440 1.86 11.91 15.81
CA MET A 440 2.96 11.16 16.40
C MET A 440 4.20 12.06 16.41
N HIS A 441 4.94 12.08 17.52
CA HIS A 441 6.13 12.90 17.68
C HIS A 441 7.33 12.01 18.00
N GLY A 442 8.39 12.10 17.22
CA GLY A 442 9.59 11.28 17.36
C GLY A 442 10.81 11.89 16.66
N THR A 443 12.01 11.44 17.04
CA THR A 443 13.29 12.02 16.55
C THR A 443 14.13 11.07 15.69
N SER A 444 13.68 9.83 15.42
CA SER A 444 14.50 8.82 14.71
C SER A 444 14.10 8.60 13.24
N GLU A 445 15.05 8.19 12.40
CA GLU A 445 14.79 7.79 11.00
C GLU A 445 13.81 6.61 10.91
N LYS A 446 13.80 5.72 11.91
CA LYS A 446 12.83 4.62 12.04
C LYS A 446 11.41 5.12 12.30
N PHE A 447 11.27 6.27 12.98
CA PHE A 447 9.99 6.94 13.20
C PHE A 447 9.40 7.48 11.89
N GLU A 448 10.22 8.06 11.01
CA GLU A 448 9.75 8.52 9.70
C GLU A 448 9.34 7.36 8.76
N LEU A 449 9.99 6.20 8.87
CA LEU A 449 9.58 4.98 8.16
C LEU A 449 8.24 4.42 8.69
N LEU A 450 8.05 4.39 10.01
CA LEU A 450 6.80 4.02 10.65
C LEU A 450 5.67 4.98 10.22
N LYS A 451 5.91 6.29 10.33
CA LYS A 451 4.98 7.35 9.92
C LYS A 451 4.60 7.24 8.45
N LYS A 452 5.54 6.96 7.53
CA LYS A 452 5.25 6.72 6.11
C LYS A 452 4.43 5.46 5.86
N SER A 453 4.68 4.38 6.61
CA SER A 453 3.89 3.15 6.54
C SER A 453 2.45 3.36 7.04
N LEU A 454 2.24 4.30 7.96
CA LEU A 454 0.94 4.61 8.56
C LEU A 454 0.18 5.73 7.83
N ASN A 455 0.87 6.68 7.18
CA ASN A 455 0.23 7.73 6.40
C ASN A 455 -0.50 7.22 5.14
N GLY A 456 -0.34 5.94 4.79
CA GLY A 456 -1.08 5.26 3.72
C GLY A 456 -2.39 4.61 4.18
N THR A 457 -2.66 4.49 5.48
CA THR A 457 -3.94 4.02 6.00
C THR A 457 -4.87 5.21 6.17
N THR A 458 -5.64 5.55 5.13
CA THR A 458 -6.96 6.16 5.38
C THR A 458 -7.74 5.17 6.24
N VAL A 459 -7.84 5.44 7.54
CA VAL A 459 -8.67 4.66 8.44
C VAL A 459 -10.10 4.77 7.93
N ARG A 460 -10.63 3.68 7.36
CA ARG A 460 -12.08 3.59 7.20
C ARG A 460 -12.64 3.35 8.59
N ASN A 461 -13.28 4.37 9.16
CA ASN A 461 -14.12 4.19 10.33
C ASN A 461 -15.30 3.30 9.93
N GLU A 462 -15.16 1.98 10.06
CA GLU A 462 -16.32 1.09 10.04
C GLU A 462 -17.05 1.20 11.37
N LEU A 463 -18.26 1.76 11.34
CA LEU A 463 -19.23 1.62 12.43
C LEU A 463 -19.62 0.15 12.55
N ARG A 464 -18.93 -0.61 13.40
CA ARG A 464 -19.38 -1.97 13.74
C ARG A 464 -20.47 -1.91 14.79
N TYR A 465 -21.67 -2.37 14.41
CA TYR A 465 -22.75 -2.66 15.35
C TYR A 465 -22.37 -3.87 16.21
N LEU A 466 -22.16 -3.64 17.51
CA LEU A 466 -22.29 -4.71 18.50
C LEU A 466 -23.75 -4.73 18.93
N SER A 467 -24.47 -5.79 18.54
CA SER A 467 -25.82 -6.03 19.04
C SER A 467 -25.81 -6.15 20.56
N TYR A 468 -26.89 -5.67 21.20
CA TYR A 468 -27.12 -5.85 22.63
C TYR A 468 -26.94 -7.33 23.01
N PRO A 469 -26.42 -7.64 24.22
CA PRO A 469 -26.37 -9.01 24.68
C PRO A 469 -27.78 -9.62 24.63
N LYS A 470 -27.92 -10.76 23.95
CA LYS A 470 -29.14 -11.55 23.87
C LYS A 470 -29.72 -11.73 25.28
N ARG A 471 -30.96 -11.29 25.50
CA ARG A 471 -31.71 -11.72 26.69
C ARG A 471 -32.05 -13.21 26.51
N PRO A 472 -31.71 -14.10 27.46
CA PRO A 472 -32.12 -15.48 27.38
C PRO A 472 -33.65 -15.57 27.55
N GLY A 473 -34.36 -16.13 26.56
CA GLY A 473 -35.76 -16.56 26.74
C GLY A 473 -36.79 -16.21 25.65
N HIS A 474 -36.41 -15.87 24.41
CA HIS A 474 -37.41 -15.67 23.34
C HIS A 474 -37.70 -16.96 22.54
N PRO A 475 -38.96 -17.27 22.18
CA PRO A 475 -39.34 -18.58 21.62
C PRO A 475 -39.08 -18.77 20.12
N PHE A 476 -38.39 -17.84 19.44
CA PHE A 476 -38.26 -17.85 17.97
C PHE A 476 -36.83 -17.90 17.44
N ASP A 477 -35.86 -18.29 18.29
CA ASP A 477 -34.43 -18.40 17.92
C ASP A 477 -34.08 -19.59 16.99
N SER A 478 -35.06 -20.24 16.34
CA SER A 478 -34.83 -21.45 15.51
C SER A 478 -35.10 -21.31 14.02
N PHE A 479 -35.25 -20.10 13.49
CA PHE A 479 -35.38 -19.91 12.04
C PHE A 479 -34.31 -18.94 11.54
N TYR A 480 -33.60 -19.36 10.50
CA TYR A 480 -32.46 -18.70 9.82
C TYR A 480 -31.05 -19.10 10.29
N GLU A 481 -30.67 -20.34 9.97
CA GLU A 481 -29.30 -20.66 9.52
C GLU A 481 -29.36 -21.11 8.05
N HIS A 482 -28.89 -20.25 7.14
CA HIS A 482 -28.30 -20.60 5.84
C HIS A 482 -27.36 -19.48 5.40
#